data_AF-A0A193C112-F1
#
_entry.id   AF-A0A193C112-F1
#
_cell.length_a   1.000
_cell.length_b   1.000
_cell.length_c   1.000
_cell.angle_alpha   90.00
_cell.angle_beta   90.00
_cell.angle_gamma   90.00
#
_symmetry.space_group_name_H-M   'P 1'
#
loop_
_entity.id
_entity.type
_entity.pdbx_description
1 polymer ?
#
loop_
_entity_poly.entity_id
_entity_poly.type
_entity_poly.pdbx_seq_one_letter_code
_entity_poly.pdbx_strand_id
1 'polypeptide(L)'
;MSVRLSAVIKAPNGYLLAVRQDLPDGTHRHLLPGRGVDDTEGPFEDALRRALREQANLNTTIGALISIDKTGVDDEYVFIAHIDGDNSVSGDFTERLPPAPGGCSWNCIELTPAAVHDANFTPKGVRYLLAGHLRHGQKPWALADIRSRPPATRRHHKAR
;
A
#
# COMPACT_ATOMS: atom_id res chain seq x y z
N MET A 1 2.46 -19.03 -10.44
CA MET A 1 3.55 -18.02 -10.35
C MET A 1 3.40 -17.28 -9.04
N SER A 2 4.42 -16.61 -8.53
CA SER A 2 4.30 -15.82 -7.30
C SER A 2 3.82 -14.40 -7.63
N VAL A 3 3.00 -13.82 -6.76
CA VAL A 3 2.62 -12.41 -6.81
C VAL A 3 2.85 -11.76 -5.45
N ARG A 4 3.18 -10.47 -5.45
CA ARG A 4 3.29 -9.68 -4.22
C ARG A 4 1.96 -8.98 -3.96
N LEU A 5 1.43 -9.09 -2.74
CA LEU A 5 0.31 -8.31 -2.26
C LEU A 5 0.84 -7.25 -1.29
N SER A 6 0.43 -6.00 -1.49
CA SER A 6 0.86 -4.85 -0.70
C SER A 6 -0.32 -3.95 -0.35
N ALA A 7 -0.27 -3.33 0.83
CA ALA A 7 -1.34 -2.48 1.33
C ALA A 7 -0.87 -1.04 1.56
N VAL A 8 -1.62 -0.08 1.04
CA VAL A 8 -1.61 1.32 1.50
C VAL A 8 -2.62 1.40 2.64
N ILE A 9 -2.13 1.42 3.88
CA ILE A 9 -2.96 1.33 5.09
C ILE A 9 -3.19 2.71 5.68
N LYS A 10 -4.46 3.08 5.86
CA LYS A 10 -4.83 4.27 6.65
C LYS A 10 -4.73 3.96 8.13
N ALA A 11 -3.76 4.56 8.81
CA ALA A 11 -3.65 4.51 10.25
C ALA A 11 -4.77 5.34 10.92
N PRO A 12 -5.15 5.03 12.18
CA PRO A 12 -6.25 5.74 12.85
C PRO A 12 -5.99 7.23 13.06
N ASN A 13 -4.72 7.63 13.24
CA ASN A 13 -4.26 9.01 13.30
C ASN A 13 -4.32 9.76 11.94
N GLY A 14 -4.75 9.09 10.85
CA GLY A 14 -4.84 9.66 9.51
C GLY A 14 -3.55 9.59 8.68
N TYR A 15 -2.48 9.01 9.23
CA TYR A 15 -1.21 8.79 8.53
C TYR A 15 -1.26 7.51 7.68
N LEU A 16 -0.25 7.33 6.83
CA LEU A 16 -0.01 6.07 6.12
C LEU A 16 0.92 5.19 6.96
N LEU A 17 0.51 3.95 7.23
CA LEU A 17 1.39 2.98 7.90
C LEU A 17 2.30 2.29 6.88
N ALA A 18 3.61 2.30 7.13
CA ALA A 18 4.63 1.65 6.31
C ALA A 18 5.66 0.93 7.18
N VAL A 19 6.48 0.11 6.54
CA VAL A 19 7.66 -0.52 7.14
C VAL A 19 8.90 0.24 6.68
N ARG A 20 9.64 0.83 7.60
CA ARG A 20 10.93 1.47 7.32
C ARG A 20 12.04 0.44 7.40
N GLN A 21 12.83 0.36 6.32
CA GLN A 21 14.04 -0.42 6.26
C GLN A 21 15.25 0.52 6.15
N ASP A 22 16.12 0.49 7.15
CA ASP A 22 17.41 1.17 7.08
C ASP A 22 18.39 0.33 6.26
N LEU A 23 19.15 1.00 5.39
CA LEU A 23 20.10 0.39 4.45
C LEU A 23 21.54 0.57 4.97
N PRO A 24 22.49 -0.29 4.53
CA PRO A 24 23.88 -0.22 5.00
C PRO A 24 24.60 1.10 4.68
N ASP A 25 24.14 1.84 3.68
CA ASP A 25 24.68 3.15 3.28
C ASP A 25 24.15 4.32 4.13
N GLY A 26 23.37 4.03 5.17
CA GLY A 26 22.76 5.03 6.05
C GLY A 26 21.49 5.68 5.46
N THR A 27 21.09 5.30 4.25
CA THR A 27 19.79 5.70 3.71
C THR A 27 18.68 4.78 4.21
N HIS A 28 17.43 5.11 3.91
CA HIS A 28 16.30 4.25 4.23
C HIS A 28 15.31 4.21 3.07
N ARG A 29 14.48 3.17 3.06
CA ARG A 29 13.33 3.04 2.17
C ARG A 29 12.11 2.59 2.95
N HIS A 30 10.94 2.94 2.44
CA HIS A 30 9.68 2.47 2.99
C HIS A 30 9.08 1.39 2.10
N LEU A 31 8.65 0.31 2.74
CA LEU A 31 7.96 -0.81 2.12
C LEU A 31 6.49 -0.78 2.53
N LEU A 32 5.62 -1.18 1.62
CA LEU A 32 4.22 -1.40 1.95
C LEU A 32 4.08 -2.73 2.71
N PRO A 33 3.28 -2.78 3.80
CA PRO A 33 2.96 -4.01 4.49
C PRO A 33 2.24 -4.99 3.57
N GLY A 34 2.53 -6.29 3.71
CA GLY A 34 2.02 -7.31 2.80
C GLY A 34 2.95 -8.50 2.65
N ARG A 35 2.66 -9.38 1.69
CA ARG A 35 3.40 -10.65 1.51
C ARG A 35 3.37 -11.15 0.07
N GLY A 36 4.28 -12.07 -0.25
CA GLY A 36 4.18 -12.88 -1.46
C GLY A 36 3.14 -14.01 -1.28
N VAL A 37 2.40 -14.32 -2.32
CA VAL A 37 1.45 -15.44 -2.39
C VAL A 37 1.56 -16.14 -3.74
N ASP A 38 1.07 -17.35 -3.82
CA ASP A 38 0.87 -18.01 -5.11
C ASP A 38 -0.28 -17.33 -5.87
N ASP A 39 -0.17 -17.17 -7.18
CA ASP A 39 -1.19 -16.56 -8.04
C ASP A 39 -2.50 -17.35 -8.10
N THR A 40 -2.50 -18.60 -7.63
CA THR A 40 -3.70 -19.43 -7.45
C THR A 40 -4.38 -19.20 -6.09
N GLU A 41 -3.74 -18.49 -5.16
CA GLU A 41 -4.29 -18.19 -3.83
C GLU A 41 -5.38 -17.11 -3.94
N GLY A 42 -6.64 -17.52 -4.12
CA GLY A 42 -7.79 -16.62 -4.21
C GLY A 42 -8.73 -16.71 -3.00
N PRO A 43 -9.31 -15.58 -2.52
CA PRO A 43 -9.14 -14.22 -3.01
C PRO A 43 -7.91 -13.50 -2.38
N PHE A 44 -7.24 -12.64 -3.16
CA PHE A 44 -6.06 -11.89 -2.70
C PHE A 44 -6.36 -10.98 -1.50
N GLU A 45 -7.57 -10.44 -1.40
CA GLU A 45 -8.00 -9.64 -0.25
C GLU A 45 -7.94 -10.43 1.06
N ASP A 46 -8.34 -11.70 1.05
CA ASP A 46 -8.30 -12.54 2.25
C ASP A 46 -6.86 -12.92 2.61
N ALA A 47 -6.04 -13.21 1.59
CA ALA A 47 -4.62 -13.49 1.78
C ALA A 47 -3.87 -12.27 2.36
N LEU A 48 -4.15 -11.07 1.85
CA LEU A 48 -3.58 -9.82 2.35
C LEU A 48 -4.09 -9.51 3.77
N ARG A 49 -5.39 -9.68 4.05
CA ARG A 49 -5.95 -9.50 5.40
C ARG A 49 -5.26 -10.42 6.40
N ARG A 50 -5.08 -11.70 6.05
CA ARG A 50 -4.35 -12.67 6.88
C ARG A 50 -2.91 -12.22 7.11
N ALA A 51 -2.22 -11.77 6.06
CA ALA A 51 -0.85 -11.27 6.17
C ALA A 51 -0.73 -10.09 7.16
N LEU A 52 -1.63 -9.11 7.08
CA LEU A 52 -1.63 -7.95 7.96
C LEU A 52 -1.97 -8.33 9.42
N ARG A 53 -2.84 -9.33 9.60
CA ARG A 53 -3.14 -9.90 10.91
C ARG A 53 -1.92 -10.58 11.52
N GLU A 54 -1.20 -11.39 10.75
CA GLU A 54 0.01 -12.11 11.20
C GLU A 54 1.17 -11.16 11.50
N GLN A 55 1.41 -10.18 10.62
CA GLN A 55 2.57 -9.28 10.71
C GLN A 55 2.40 -8.18 11.75
N ALA A 56 1.19 -7.66 11.91
CA ALA A 56 0.94 -6.42 12.64
C ALA A 56 -0.21 -6.53 13.65
N ASN A 57 -0.81 -7.72 13.82
CA ASN A 57 -2.01 -7.93 14.64
C ASN A 57 -3.17 -6.99 14.27
N LEU A 58 -3.23 -6.55 13.00
CA LEU A 58 -4.25 -5.63 12.52
C LEU A 58 -5.48 -6.37 12.04
N ASN A 59 -6.65 -5.86 12.41
CA ASN A 59 -7.90 -6.18 11.73
C ASN A 59 -8.13 -5.10 10.67
N THR A 60 -8.22 -5.52 9.42
CA THR A 60 -8.33 -4.58 8.29
C THR A 60 -9.39 -4.98 7.29
N THR A 61 -10.17 -3.99 6.85
CA THR A 61 -10.94 -4.06 5.62
C THR A 61 -10.03 -3.75 4.44
N ILE A 62 -9.86 -4.71 3.54
CA ILE A 62 -9.18 -4.53 2.26
C ILE A 62 -10.18 -3.99 1.25
N GLY A 63 -9.83 -2.87 0.61
CA GLY A 63 -10.66 -2.15 -0.34
C GLY A 63 -10.11 -2.22 -1.77
N ALA A 64 -10.10 -1.07 -2.44
CA ALA A 64 -9.78 -0.96 -3.85
C ALA A 64 -8.38 -1.45 -4.22
N LEU A 65 -8.25 -2.20 -5.31
CA LEU A 65 -6.97 -2.42 -5.99
C LEU A 65 -6.60 -1.14 -6.76
N ILE A 66 -5.50 -0.49 -6.42
CA ILE A 66 -5.14 0.85 -6.93
C ILE A 66 -3.95 0.85 -7.90
N SER A 67 -3.13 -0.19 -7.86
CA SER A 67 -1.97 -0.34 -8.74
C SER A 67 -1.61 -1.81 -8.91
N ILE A 68 -1.10 -2.16 -10.09
CA ILE A 68 -0.39 -3.40 -10.35
C ILE A 68 0.96 -3.00 -10.92
N ASP A 69 2.04 -3.23 -10.18
CA ASP A 69 3.39 -3.00 -10.67
C ASP A 69 3.95 -4.29 -11.27
N LYS A 70 4.21 -4.28 -12.58
CA LYS A 70 4.72 -5.42 -13.33
C LYS A 70 6.22 -5.29 -13.46
N THR A 71 6.95 -5.67 -12.41
CA THR A 71 8.40 -5.50 -12.34
C THR A 71 9.20 -6.58 -13.07
N GLY A 72 8.52 -7.54 -13.71
CA GLY A 72 9.13 -8.63 -14.48
C GLY A 72 9.66 -9.80 -13.65
N VAL A 73 9.73 -9.65 -12.32
CA VAL A 73 10.08 -10.74 -11.38
C VAL A 73 8.82 -11.32 -10.75
N ASP A 74 8.03 -10.47 -10.08
CA ASP A 74 6.69 -10.79 -9.61
C ASP A 74 5.77 -9.60 -9.91
N ASP A 75 4.50 -9.86 -10.20
CA ASP A 75 3.47 -8.82 -10.27
C ASP A 75 3.13 -8.39 -8.84
N GLU A 76 3.17 -7.07 -8.56
CA GLU A 76 2.81 -6.51 -7.26
C GLU A 76 1.45 -5.81 -7.29
N TYR A 77 0.47 -6.38 -6.60
CA TYR A 77 -0.89 -5.88 -6.46
C TYR A 77 -1.00 -5.02 -5.20
N VAL A 78 -1.32 -3.75 -5.39
CA VAL A 78 -1.39 -2.76 -4.31
C VAL A 78 -2.84 -2.40 -4.02
N PHE A 79 -3.29 -2.70 -2.81
CA PHE A 79 -4.65 -2.42 -2.33
C PHE A 79 -4.67 -1.26 -1.34
N ILE A 80 -5.80 -0.56 -1.28
CA ILE A 80 -6.15 0.29 -0.14
C ILE A 80 -6.63 -0.59 1.00
N ALA A 81 -6.20 -0.30 2.23
CA ALA A 81 -6.69 -0.97 3.41
C ALA A 81 -6.99 0.03 4.53
N HIS A 82 -7.99 -0.32 5.33
CA HIS A 82 -8.45 0.44 6.49
C HIS A 82 -8.37 -0.44 7.73
N ILE A 83 -7.88 0.10 8.83
CA ILE A 83 -7.92 -0.59 10.12
C ILE A 83 -9.35 -0.49 10.68
N ASP A 84 -9.94 -1.63 11.02
CA ASP A 84 -11.32 -1.71 11.52
C ASP A 84 -11.38 -1.33 13.00
N GLY A 85 -12.26 -0.38 13.36
CA GLY A 85 -12.69 -0.11 14.75
C GLY A 85 -11.93 0.98 15.54
N ASP A 86 -12.60 1.40 16.63
CA ASP A 86 -12.47 2.56 17.56
C ASP A 86 -11.08 2.90 18.15
N ASN A 87 -10.06 2.93 17.32
CA ASN A 87 -8.73 3.37 17.71
C ASN A 87 -8.65 4.91 17.59
N SER A 88 -9.39 5.65 18.42
CA SER A 88 -9.02 7.04 18.72
C SER A 88 -7.74 6.98 19.56
N VAL A 89 -6.60 6.89 18.88
CA VAL A 89 -5.29 6.74 19.51
C VAL A 89 -4.67 8.12 19.64
N SER A 90 -4.58 8.61 20.87
CA SER A 90 -3.59 9.63 21.24
C SER A 90 -2.21 8.98 21.31
N GLY A 91 -1.20 9.54 20.66
CA GLY A 91 0.19 9.03 20.67
C GLY A 91 0.63 8.36 19.37
N ASP A 92 1.83 7.77 19.38
CA ASP A 92 2.37 7.06 18.21
C ASP A 92 1.73 5.67 18.10
N PHE A 93 0.90 5.50 17.07
CA PHE A 93 0.23 4.23 16.77
C PHE A 93 1.21 3.06 16.57
N THR A 94 2.44 3.35 16.11
CA THR A 94 3.42 2.31 15.77
C THR A 94 3.99 1.58 16.98
N GLU A 95 4.00 2.20 18.16
CA GLU A 95 4.50 1.59 19.41
C GLU A 95 3.63 0.42 19.90
N ARG A 96 2.37 0.34 19.43
CA ARG A 96 1.42 -0.70 19.80
C ARG A 96 1.46 -1.92 18.87
N LEU A 97 2.21 -1.82 17.78
CA LEU A 97 2.37 -2.90 16.82
C LEU A 97 3.43 -3.88 17.34
N PRO A 98 3.31 -5.18 17.03
CA PRO A 98 4.42 -6.10 17.25
C PRO A 98 5.66 -5.63 16.48
N PRO A 99 6.87 -6.11 16.80
CA PRO A 99 8.07 -5.75 16.04
C PRO A 99 7.87 -5.97 14.53
N ALA A 100 8.29 -5.00 13.72
CA ALA A 100 8.19 -5.12 12.27
C ALA A 100 9.09 -6.27 11.75
N PRO A 101 8.69 -6.95 10.68
CA PRO A 101 9.42 -8.11 10.17
C PRO A 101 10.81 -7.74 9.63
N GLY A 102 11.75 -8.69 9.66
CA GLY A 102 13.03 -8.59 8.94
C GLY A 102 13.96 -7.48 9.42
N GLY A 103 13.96 -7.16 10.72
CA GLY A 103 14.81 -6.11 11.30
C GLY A 103 14.42 -4.69 10.89
N CYS A 104 13.21 -4.52 10.36
CA CYS A 104 12.66 -3.21 10.01
C CYS A 104 11.96 -2.56 11.22
N SER A 105 11.47 -1.33 11.03
CA SER A 105 10.62 -0.64 12.01
C SER A 105 9.29 -0.21 11.40
N TRP A 106 8.24 -0.11 12.21
CA TRP A 106 7.00 0.51 11.79
C TRP A 106 7.17 2.02 11.73
N ASN A 107 6.58 2.66 10.72
CA ASN A 107 6.61 4.10 10.57
C ASN A 107 5.26 4.63 10.07
N CYS A 108 4.82 5.76 10.63
CA CYS A 108 3.67 6.52 10.15
C CYS A 108 4.14 7.70 9.31
N ILE A 109 3.75 7.71 8.04
CA ILE A 109 4.11 8.74 7.06
C ILE A 109 2.95 9.73 6.92
N GLU A 110 3.25 11.01 7.07
CA GLU A 110 2.26 12.06 6.89
C GLU A 110 1.73 12.09 5.46
N LEU A 111 0.44 12.31 5.28
CA LEU A 111 -0.19 12.37 3.96
C LEU A 111 -0.01 13.75 3.31
N THR A 112 1.24 14.20 3.19
CA THR A 112 1.61 15.38 2.40
C THR A 112 2.39 14.95 1.15
N PRO A 113 2.32 15.71 0.04
CA PRO A 113 3.12 15.40 -1.14
C PRO A 113 4.62 15.31 -0.87
N ALA A 114 5.14 16.13 0.05
CA ALA A 114 6.56 16.13 0.45
C ALA A 114 6.92 14.87 1.23
N ALA A 115 6.19 14.56 2.30
CA ALA A 115 6.47 13.37 3.12
C ALA A 115 6.35 12.06 2.32
N VAL A 116 5.36 11.94 1.44
CA VAL A 116 5.23 10.78 0.54
C VAL A 116 6.38 10.70 -0.45
N HIS A 117 6.89 11.83 -0.96
CA HIS A 117 8.03 11.84 -1.86
C HIS A 117 9.32 11.41 -1.16
N ASP A 118 9.55 11.90 0.05
CA ASP A 118 10.75 11.66 0.86
C ASP A 118 10.79 10.25 1.45
N ALA A 119 9.62 9.63 1.67
CA ALA A 119 9.52 8.26 2.13
C ALA A 119 10.19 7.21 1.22
N ASN A 120 10.56 7.54 -0.03
CA ASN A 120 11.31 6.62 -0.91
C ASN A 120 10.66 5.22 -1.01
N PHE A 121 9.35 5.18 -1.30
CA PHE A 121 8.60 3.92 -1.34
C PHE A 121 9.14 2.94 -2.38
N THR A 122 9.11 1.66 -2.01
CA THR A 122 9.17 0.52 -2.93
C THR A 122 7.82 -0.21 -2.88
N PRO A 123 7.10 -0.37 -4.00
CA PRO A 123 7.46 0.03 -5.36
C PRO A 123 7.36 1.55 -5.61
N LYS A 124 8.22 2.07 -6.50
CA LYS A 124 8.28 3.51 -6.82
C LYS A 124 6.99 4.04 -7.47
N GLY A 125 6.26 3.19 -8.19
CA GLY A 125 4.99 3.56 -8.84
C GLY A 125 3.95 4.09 -7.85
N VAL A 126 3.86 3.48 -6.66
CA VAL A 126 2.89 3.90 -5.63
C VAL A 126 3.19 5.30 -5.12
N ARG A 127 4.47 5.67 -5.02
CA ARG A 127 4.91 7.00 -4.58
C ARG A 127 4.31 8.09 -5.46
N TYR A 128 4.43 7.91 -6.78
CA TYR A 128 3.93 8.90 -7.74
C TYR A 128 2.40 8.96 -7.77
N LEU A 129 1.75 7.79 -7.65
CA LEU A 129 0.28 7.70 -7.58
C LEU A 129 -0.26 8.49 -6.36
N LEU A 130 0.30 8.24 -5.18
CA LEU A 130 -0.09 8.87 -3.93
C LEU A 130 0.23 10.38 -3.93
N ALA A 131 1.45 10.76 -4.31
CA ALA A 131 1.86 12.16 -4.37
C ALA A 131 1.02 12.95 -5.39
N GLY A 132 0.65 12.33 -6.52
CA GLY A 132 -0.23 12.93 -7.53
C GLY A 132 -1.62 13.25 -6.97
N HIS A 133 -2.25 12.31 -6.28
CA HIS A 133 -3.57 12.54 -5.67
C HIS A 133 -3.53 13.63 -4.60
N LEU A 134 -2.51 13.60 -3.74
CA LEU A 134 -2.35 14.59 -2.68
C LEU A 134 -2.15 16.02 -3.23
N ARG A 135 -1.44 16.18 -4.35
CA ARG A 135 -1.27 17.49 -5.02
C ARG A 135 -2.58 18.07 -5.53
N HIS A 136 -3.57 17.23 -5.84
CA HIS A 136 -4.90 17.67 -6.25
C HIS A 136 -5.89 17.82 -5.08
N GLY A 137 -5.40 17.78 -3.82
CA GLY A 137 -6.24 17.86 -2.62
C GLY A 137 -7.10 16.61 -2.39
N GLN A 138 -6.82 15.52 -3.10
CA GLN A 138 -7.56 14.27 -2.97
C GLN A 138 -6.87 13.35 -1.97
N LYS A 139 -7.68 12.66 -1.16
CA LYS A 139 -7.18 11.67 -0.20
C LYS A 139 -6.83 10.39 -0.95
N PRO A 140 -5.71 9.71 -0.63
CA PRO A 140 -5.35 8.41 -1.22
C PRO A 140 -6.47 7.36 -1.10
N TRP A 141 -7.24 7.43 -0.03
CA TRP A 141 -8.36 6.54 0.26
C TRP A 141 -9.53 6.64 -0.74
N ALA A 142 -9.56 7.68 -1.58
CA ALA A 142 -10.56 7.88 -2.62
C ALA A 142 -10.13 7.32 -3.99
N LEU A 143 -8.96 6.68 -4.08
CA LEU A 143 -8.49 6.03 -5.29
C LEU A 143 -9.50 4.97 -5.76
N ALA A 144 -9.92 5.06 -7.02
CA ALA A 144 -10.84 4.11 -7.61
C ALA A 144 -10.19 2.74 -7.82
N ASP A 145 -10.99 1.68 -7.65
CA ASP A 145 -10.56 0.32 -7.98
C ASP A 145 -10.27 0.21 -9.48
N ILE A 146 -9.08 -0.24 -9.85
CA ILE A 146 -8.70 -0.37 -11.26
C ILE A 146 -9.51 -1.47 -11.96
N ARG A 147 -10.06 -2.44 -11.21
CA ARG A 147 -10.92 -3.52 -11.71
C ARG A 147 -12.30 -3.01 -12.10
N SER A 148 -12.74 -1.86 -11.57
CA SER A 148 -14.01 -1.24 -11.92
C SER A 148 -13.93 -0.32 -13.13
N ARG A 149 -12.72 -0.11 -13.71
CA ARG A 149 -12.57 0.70 -14.93
C ARG A 149 -13.01 -0.11 -16.15
N PRO A 150 -13.87 0.45 -17.02
CA PRO A 150 -14.12 -0.17 -18.32
C PRO A 150 -12.79 -0.36 -19.06
N PRO A 151 -12.59 -1.48 -19.77
CA PRO A 151 -11.40 -1.65 -20.60
C PRO A 151 -11.31 -0.45 -21.55
N ALA A 152 -10.11 0.10 -21.70
CA ALA A 152 -9.88 1.24 -22.58
C ALA A 152 -10.43 0.88 -23.97
N THR A 153 -11.54 1.50 -24.37
CA THR A 153 -12.07 1.33 -25.72
C THR A 153 -11.02 1.88 -26.67
N ARG A 154 -10.24 1.00 -27.30
CA ARG A 154 -9.41 1.37 -28.44
C ARG A 154 -10.34 2.00 -29.47
N ARG A 155 -10.27 3.33 -29.61
CA ARG A 155 -10.84 4.01 -30.76
C ARG A 155 -10.08 3.51 -31.98
N HIS A 156 -10.56 2.45 -32.60
CA HIS A 156 -10.17 2.13 -33.97
C HIS A 156 -10.63 3.31 -34.82
N HIS A 157 -9.69 4.19 -35.15
CA HIS A 157 -9.86 5.15 -36.22
C HIS A 157 -10.27 4.36 -37.46
N LYS A 158 -11.53 4.51 -37.89
CA LYS A 158 -11.95 4.13 -39.24
C LYS A 158 -11.09 4.96 -40.18
N ALA A 159 -10.11 4.33 -40.83
CA ALA A 159 -9.51 4.89 -42.02
C ALA A 159 -10.63 5.11 -43.04
N ARG A 160 -10.75 6.35 -43.51
CA ARG A 160 -11.60 6.70 -44.65
C ARG A 160 -10.91 6.30 -45.94
#